data_AF-A0A3C1P7B5-F1
#
_entry.id   AF-A0A3C1P7B5-F1
#
_cell.length_a   1.000
_cell.length_b   1.000
_cell.length_c   1.000
_cell.angle_alpha   90.00
_cell.angle_beta   90.00
_cell.angle_gamma   90.00
#
_symmetry.space_group_name_H-M   'P 1'
#
loop_
_entity.id
_entity.type
_entity.pdbx_description
1 polymer ?
#
loop_
_entity_poly.entity_id
_entity_poly.type
_entity_poly.pdbx_seq_one_letter_code
_entity_poly.pdbx_strand_id
1 'polypeptide(L)'
;MDLDQCDEIPSGYGIPGFRPGINQNQVLQMFGTPAGTEIGYWPNTQAVFYHLIPNRVSLGFLFDKKSGKLRQTEAAFSQQVDLQTILITLNSMSGCRLNSTLELGLKSVYNRQAKDYSFAVDSLKGIIQRDQYDRIYIGIWEADLH
;
A
#
# COMPACT_ATOMS: atom_id res chain seq x y z
N MET A 1 -1.21 -20.29 7.44
CA MET A 1 -1.45 -19.15 6.52
C MET A 1 -0.68 -19.50 5.26
N ASP A 2 -1.40 -19.82 4.19
CA ASP A 2 -0.77 -20.14 2.91
C ASP A 2 -0.08 -18.88 2.37
N LEU A 3 1.22 -18.99 2.12
CA LEU A 3 2.05 -17.87 1.66
C LEU A 3 1.66 -17.41 0.24
N ASP A 4 0.93 -18.24 -0.50
CA ASP A 4 0.53 -18.00 -1.89
C ASP A 4 -0.66 -17.02 -2.02
N GLN A 5 -1.43 -16.80 -0.95
CA GLN A 5 -2.62 -15.94 -0.98
C GLN A 5 -2.32 -14.47 -1.31
N CYS A 6 -1.09 -14.00 -1.07
CA CYS A 6 -0.68 -12.63 -1.36
C CYS A 6 0.05 -12.45 -2.70
N ASP A 7 0.23 -13.54 -3.46
CA ASP A 7 0.71 -13.49 -4.85
C ASP A 7 -0.47 -13.43 -5.85
N GLU A 8 -1.67 -13.70 -5.35
CA GLU A 8 -2.92 -13.65 -6.09
C GLU A 8 -3.69 -12.34 -5.83
N ILE A 9 -4.80 -12.18 -6.56
CA ILE A 9 -5.73 -11.07 -6.34
C ILE A 9 -6.34 -11.22 -4.93
N PRO A 10 -6.32 -10.19 -4.08
CA PRO A 10 -6.89 -10.28 -2.74
C PRO A 10 -8.36 -10.74 -2.76
N SER A 11 -8.71 -11.70 -1.91
CA SER A 11 -10.10 -12.15 -1.71
C SER A 11 -10.45 -12.15 -0.22
N GLY A 12 -11.64 -11.66 0.15
CA GLY A 12 -12.11 -11.59 1.55
C GLY A 12 -12.61 -10.21 2.01
N TYR A 13 -12.73 -10.03 3.34
CA TYR A 13 -13.15 -8.77 3.98
C TYR A 13 -11.95 -7.88 4.28
N GLY A 14 -11.99 -6.62 3.85
CA GLY A 14 -10.94 -5.63 4.12
C GLY A 14 -10.78 -4.63 2.97
N ILE A 15 -9.76 -3.79 3.07
CA ILE A 15 -9.33 -2.92 1.97
C ILE A 15 -8.25 -3.69 1.19
N PRO A 16 -8.50 -4.05 -0.09
CA PRO A 16 -7.54 -4.81 -0.88
C PRO A 16 -6.19 -4.10 -0.97
N GLY A 17 -5.11 -4.81 -0.64
CA GLY A 17 -3.74 -4.35 -0.82
C GLY A 17 -3.08 -5.13 -1.94
N PHE A 18 -2.19 -4.51 -2.70
CA PHE A 18 -1.39 -5.20 -3.70
C PHE A 18 0.08 -5.02 -3.39
N ARG A 19 0.84 -6.12 -3.41
CA ARG A 19 2.30 -6.06 -3.34
C ARG A 19 2.88 -5.58 -4.67
N PRO A 20 4.05 -4.93 -4.68
CA PRO A 20 4.78 -4.69 -5.92
C PRO A 20 5.04 -5.99 -6.72
N GLY A 21 5.06 -5.87 -8.05
CA GLY A 21 5.15 -6.96 -9.02
C GLY A 21 3.82 -7.40 -9.66
N ILE A 22 2.68 -6.95 -9.14
CA ILE A 22 1.35 -7.25 -9.69
C ILE A 22 1.08 -6.46 -10.98
N ASN A 23 0.33 -7.02 -11.93
CA ASN A 23 0.00 -6.32 -13.18
C ASN A 23 -1.10 -5.27 -12.97
N GLN A 24 -0.98 -4.13 -13.65
CA GLN A 24 -1.97 -3.05 -13.62
C GLN A 24 -3.40 -3.55 -13.88
N ASN A 25 -3.59 -4.44 -14.85
CA ASN A 25 -4.92 -4.98 -15.17
C ASN A 25 -5.59 -5.69 -13.98
N GLN A 26 -4.81 -6.35 -13.11
CA GLN A 26 -5.37 -7.03 -11.92
C GLN A 26 -5.86 -6.01 -10.90
N VAL A 27 -5.14 -4.89 -10.74
CA VAL A 27 -5.55 -3.79 -9.87
C VAL A 27 -6.80 -3.10 -10.40
N LEU A 28 -6.85 -2.82 -11.70
CA LEU A 28 -8.02 -2.23 -12.36
C LEU A 28 -9.25 -3.16 -12.30
N GLN A 29 -9.06 -4.47 -12.44
CA GLN A 29 -10.14 -5.45 -12.32
C GLN A 29 -10.74 -5.49 -10.90
N MET A 30 -9.91 -5.31 -9.86
CA MET A 30 -10.36 -5.30 -8.47
C MET A 30 -11.15 -4.04 -8.13
N PHE A 31 -10.63 -2.85 -8.51
CA PHE A 31 -11.21 -1.57 -8.06
C PHE A 31 -12.11 -0.89 -9.09
N GLY A 32 -12.12 -1.35 -10.34
CA GLY A 32 -12.85 -0.74 -11.43
C GLY A 32 -12.21 0.55 -11.92
N THR A 33 -13.02 1.60 -12.11
CA THR A 33 -12.55 2.87 -12.70
C THR A 33 -11.81 3.70 -11.64
N PRO A 34 -10.57 4.16 -11.92
CA PRO A 34 -9.82 4.99 -10.99
C PRO A 34 -10.42 6.39 -10.84
N ALA A 35 -10.13 7.02 -9.71
CA ALA A 35 -10.46 8.43 -9.49
C ALA A 35 -9.61 9.35 -10.39
N GLY A 36 -8.41 8.91 -10.74
CA GLY A 36 -7.56 9.62 -11.69
C GLY A 36 -6.30 8.84 -12.05
N THR A 37 -5.57 9.38 -13.02
CA THR A 37 -4.29 8.85 -13.49
C THR A 37 -3.36 10.01 -13.80
N GLU A 38 -2.12 9.92 -13.35
CA GLU A 38 -1.12 10.98 -13.44
C GLU A 38 0.26 10.43 -13.83
N ILE A 39 1.19 11.34 -14.11
CA ILE A 39 2.61 10.98 -14.18
C ILE A 39 3.03 10.60 -12.76
N GLY A 40 3.64 9.43 -12.59
CA GLY A 40 4.10 8.98 -11.29
C GLY A 40 5.29 9.79 -10.80
N TYR A 41 5.50 9.78 -9.48
CA TYR A 41 6.59 10.50 -8.83
C TYR A 41 7.97 10.08 -9.37
N TRP A 42 8.15 8.79 -9.68
CA TRP A 42 9.40 8.24 -10.21
C TRP A 42 9.44 8.27 -11.75
N PRO A 43 10.61 8.50 -12.36
CA PRO A 43 10.79 8.36 -13.80
C PRO A 43 10.23 7.03 -14.31
N ASN A 44 9.63 7.04 -15.50
CA ASN A 44 9.00 5.86 -16.13
C ASN A 44 7.84 5.21 -15.35
N THR A 45 7.25 5.89 -14.36
CA THR A 45 6.04 5.39 -13.69
C THR A 45 4.77 6.18 -14.04
N GLN A 46 3.63 5.48 -14.08
CA GLN A 46 2.29 6.06 -14.15
C GLN A 46 1.60 5.85 -12.80
N ALA A 47 1.07 6.93 -12.23
CA ALA A 47 0.28 6.85 -11.00
C ALA A 47 -1.20 6.64 -11.33
N VAL A 48 -1.85 5.74 -10.62
CA VAL A 48 -3.30 5.52 -10.63
C VAL A 48 -3.78 5.57 -9.19
N PHE A 49 -4.86 6.31 -8.92
CA PHE A 49 -5.35 6.46 -7.54
C PHE A 49 -6.87 6.32 -7.42
N TYR A 50 -7.30 5.94 -6.22
CA TYR A 50 -8.69 5.68 -5.86
C TYR A 50 -9.04 6.37 -4.54
N HIS A 51 -10.25 6.89 -4.45
CA HIS A 51 -10.90 7.26 -3.18
C HIS A 51 -11.86 6.14 -2.77
N LEU A 52 -11.31 4.99 -2.36
CA LEU A 52 -12.07 3.77 -2.12
C LEU A 52 -13.21 3.97 -1.10
N ILE A 53 -12.94 4.73 -0.04
CA ILE A 53 -13.96 5.21 0.89
C ILE A 53 -13.77 6.73 1.00
N PRO A 54 -14.72 7.55 0.53
CA PRO A 54 -14.59 9.00 0.52
C PRO A 54 -14.13 9.54 1.87
N ASN A 55 -13.08 10.38 1.86
CA ASN A 55 -12.44 11.02 3.03
C ASN A 55 -11.87 10.07 4.10
N ARG A 56 -11.91 8.74 3.88
CA ARG A 56 -11.44 7.75 4.86
C ARG A 56 -10.30 6.90 4.34
N VAL A 57 -10.40 6.43 3.10
CA VAL A 57 -9.44 5.49 2.52
C VAL A 57 -9.11 5.95 1.12
N SER A 58 -7.83 6.09 0.84
CA SER A 58 -7.33 6.35 -0.52
C SER A 58 -6.20 5.41 -0.81
N LEU A 59 -6.14 4.95 -2.06
CA LEU A 59 -5.12 4.02 -2.55
C LEU A 59 -4.41 4.66 -3.72
N GLY A 60 -3.10 4.45 -3.79
CA GLY A 60 -2.24 4.92 -4.87
C GLY A 60 -1.39 3.76 -5.39
N PHE A 61 -1.17 3.73 -6.69
CA PHE A 61 -0.40 2.68 -7.35
C PHE A 61 0.48 3.32 -8.42
N LEU A 62 1.79 3.08 -8.36
CA LEU A 62 2.73 3.51 -9.37
C LEU A 62 3.15 2.29 -10.19
N PHE A 63 2.81 2.29 -11.47
CA PHE A 63 3.13 1.23 -12.42
C PHE A 63 4.28 1.64 -13.32
N ASP A 64 5.20 0.72 -13.59
CA ASP A 64 6.20 0.91 -14.64
C ASP A 64 5.50 1.00 -16.01
N LYS A 65 5.77 2.07 -16.76
CA LYS A 65 5.08 2.37 -18.03
C LYS A 65 5.35 1.35 -19.13
N LYS A 66 6.45 0.61 -19.05
CA LYS A 66 6.86 -0.34 -20.10
C LYS A 66 6.27 -1.73 -19.86
N SER A 67 6.38 -2.22 -18.62
CA SER A 67 5.96 -3.56 -18.24
C SER A 67 4.54 -3.62 -17.69
N GLY A 68 3.97 -2.49 -17.25
CA GLY A 68 2.68 -2.43 -16.56
C GLY A 68 2.70 -3.06 -15.16
N LYS A 69 3.89 -3.27 -14.59
CA LYS A 69 4.09 -3.87 -13.27
C LYS A 69 4.03 -2.82 -12.17
N LEU A 70 3.33 -3.15 -11.07
CA LEU A 70 3.27 -2.31 -9.89
C LEU A 70 4.66 -2.20 -9.27
N ARG A 71 5.21 -0.99 -9.19
CA ARG A 71 6.52 -0.72 -8.55
C ARG A 71 6.37 -0.19 -7.13
N GLN A 72 5.29 0.54 -6.87
CA GLN A 72 4.97 1.10 -5.56
C GLN A 72 3.47 1.11 -5.31
N THR A 73 3.09 0.73 -4.09
CA THR A 73 1.73 0.64 -3.58
C THR A 73 1.58 1.56 -2.38
N GLU A 74 0.49 2.30 -2.33
CA GLU A 74 0.24 3.33 -1.33
C GLU A 74 -1.18 3.21 -0.77
N ALA A 75 -1.31 3.44 0.53
CA ALA A 75 -2.59 3.53 1.20
C ALA A 75 -2.57 4.64 2.25
N ALA A 76 -3.65 5.42 2.32
CA ALA A 76 -3.83 6.45 3.32
C ALA A 76 -5.16 6.26 4.04
N PHE A 77 -5.12 6.26 5.37
CA PHE A 77 -6.27 5.98 6.24
C PHE A 77 -6.55 7.14 7.19
N SER A 78 -7.78 7.64 7.21
CA SER A 78 -8.23 8.59 8.23
C SER A 78 -8.23 7.94 9.62
N GLN A 79 -8.30 8.77 10.66
CA GLN A 79 -8.34 8.31 12.06
C GLN A 79 -9.58 7.49 12.44
N GLN A 80 -10.59 7.46 11.56
CA GLN A 80 -11.81 6.68 11.75
C GLN A 80 -11.63 5.20 11.36
N VAL A 81 -10.53 4.86 10.67
CA VAL A 81 -10.24 3.47 10.30
C VAL A 81 -9.49 2.82 11.46
N ASP A 82 -9.98 1.66 11.90
CA ASP A 82 -9.39 0.93 13.02
C ASP A 82 -8.05 0.31 12.65
N LEU A 83 -7.21 0.10 13.67
CA LEU A 83 -5.87 -0.47 13.50
C LEU A 83 -5.88 -1.87 12.86
N GLN A 84 -6.89 -2.70 13.13
CA GLN A 84 -6.95 -4.07 12.60
C GLN A 84 -7.12 -4.06 11.09
N THR A 85 -8.00 -3.19 10.56
CA THR A 85 -8.16 -2.97 9.12
C THR A 85 -6.84 -2.53 8.48
N ILE A 86 -6.12 -1.57 9.09
CA ILE A 86 -4.84 -1.08 8.57
C ILE A 86 -3.77 -2.18 8.58
N LEU A 87 -3.73 -3.00 9.64
CA LEU A 87 -2.81 -4.14 9.74
C LEU A 87 -3.05 -5.19 8.65
N ILE A 88 -4.32 -5.52 8.37
CA ILE A 88 -4.68 -6.46 7.30
C ILE A 88 -4.21 -5.91 5.95
N THR A 89 -4.46 -4.64 5.67
CA THR A 89 -4.02 -4.01 4.41
C THR A 89 -2.49 -3.93 4.32
N LEU A 90 -1.79 -3.59 5.40
CA LEU A 90 -0.32 -3.61 5.44
C LEU A 90 0.24 -5.01 5.15
N ASN A 91 -0.36 -6.06 5.72
CA ASN A 91 0.04 -7.43 5.45
C ASN A 91 -0.14 -7.78 3.95
N SER A 92 -1.27 -7.38 3.37
CA SER A 92 -1.56 -7.59 1.96
C SER A 92 -0.60 -6.81 1.04
N MET A 93 -0.35 -5.53 1.31
CA MET A 93 0.59 -4.68 0.55
C MET A 93 2.05 -5.16 0.65
N SER A 94 2.43 -5.79 1.77
CA SER A 94 3.77 -6.35 1.98
C SER A 94 3.93 -7.77 1.42
N GLY A 95 2.91 -8.33 0.76
CA GLY A 95 2.99 -9.68 0.21
C GLY A 95 2.91 -10.77 1.28
N CYS A 96 2.05 -10.61 2.29
CA CYS A 96 1.91 -11.52 3.43
C CYS A 96 3.20 -11.63 4.27
N ARG A 97 3.96 -10.53 4.39
CA ARG A 97 5.23 -10.49 5.13
C ARG A 97 5.15 -9.70 6.43
N LEU A 98 3.95 -9.47 6.96
CA LEU A 98 3.79 -8.83 8.27
C LEU A 98 4.49 -9.67 9.35
N ASN A 99 5.42 -9.02 10.06
CA ASN A 99 6.13 -9.59 11.20
C ASN A 99 5.96 -8.67 12.42
N SER A 100 6.43 -9.11 13.59
CA SER A 100 6.27 -8.38 14.84
C SER A 100 6.89 -6.99 14.81
N THR A 101 8.04 -6.80 14.15
CA THR A 101 8.70 -5.49 14.04
C THR A 101 7.87 -4.53 13.19
N LEU A 102 7.36 -4.98 12.04
CA LEU A 102 6.52 -4.17 11.15
C LEU A 102 5.17 -3.83 11.81
N GLU A 103 4.57 -4.78 12.52
CA GLU A 103 3.36 -4.56 13.32
C GLU A 103 3.59 -3.52 14.41
N LEU A 104 4.70 -3.62 15.15
CA LEU A 104 5.06 -2.63 16.18
C LEU A 104 5.34 -1.25 15.58
N GLY A 105 5.98 -1.20 14.41
CA GLY A 105 6.18 0.03 13.65
C GLY A 105 4.87 0.75 13.32
N LEU A 106 3.88 0.01 12.78
CA LEU A 106 2.54 0.55 12.53
C LEU A 106 1.88 1.02 13.82
N LYS A 107 1.90 0.21 14.88
CA LYS A 107 1.31 0.55 16.19
C LYS A 107 1.93 1.83 16.76
N SER A 108 3.23 2.01 16.63
CA SER A 108 3.94 3.19 17.12
C SER A 108 3.46 4.47 16.41
N VAL A 109 3.36 4.44 15.08
CA VAL A 109 2.84 5.59 14.29
C VAL A 109 1.35 5.82 14.56
N TYR A 110 0.56 4.75 14.61
CA TYR A 110 -0.87 4.81 14.92
C TYR A 110 -1.13 5.44 16.30
N ASN A 111 -0.38 5.04 17.33
CA ASN A 111 -0.50 5.57 18.69
C ASN A 111 0.25 6.89 18.92
N ARG A 112 0.81 7.51 17.87
CA ARG A 112 1.59 8.77 17.93
C ARG A 112 2.84 8.67 18.82
N GLN A 113 3.38 7.47 19.01
CA GLN A 113 4.64 7.23 19.70
C GLN A 113 5.85 7.50 18.80
N ALA A 114 5.65 7.40 17.47
CA ALA A 114 6.58 7.85 16.45
C ALA A 114 5.84 8.64 15.36
N LYS A 115 6.57 9.51 14.65
CA LYS A 115 6.03 10.24 13.49
C LYS A 115 5.99 9.36 12.24
N ASP A 116 7.02 8.54 12.08
CA ASP A 116 7.23 7.64 10.98
C ASP A 116 7.97 6.37 11.43
N TYR A 117 7.94 5.37 10.55
CA TYR A 117 8.65 4.10 10.68
C TYR A 117 9.01 3.60 9.29
N SER A 118 10.31 3.55 9.00
CA SER A 118 10.84 2.98 7.76
C SER A 118 11.23 1.52 7.96
N PHE A 119 11.03 0.69 6.94
CA PHE A 119 11.34 -0.74 7.00
C PHE A 119 11.83 -1.29 5.66
N ALA A 120 12.45 -2.45 5.73
CA ALA A 120 12.78 -3.27 4.56
C ALA A 120 12.40 -4.73 4.87
N VAL A 121 11.80 -5.39 3.89
CA VAL A 121 11.45 -6.81 3.96
C VAL A 121 11.69 -7.42 2.58
N ASP A 122 12.57 -8.41 2.51
CA ASP A 122 13.04 -9.01 1.25
C ASP A 122 13.54 -7.95 0.25
N SER A 123 12.95 -7.88 -0.94
CA SER A 123 13.25 -6.89 -1.98
C SER A 123 12.41 -5.61 -1.89
N LEU A 124 11.62 -5.44 -0.81
CA LEU A 124 10.74 -4.31 -0.61
C LEU A 124 11.30 -3.36 0.45
N LYS A 125 11.09 -2.06 0.21
CA LYS A 125 11.23 -0.99 1.20
C LYS A 125 9.88 -0.38 1.46
N GLY A 126 9.70 0.22 2.63
CA GLY A 126 8.48 0.92 2.92
C GLY A 126 8.61 1.95 4.03
N ILE A 127 7.59 2.80 4.11
CA ILE A 127 7.43 3.79 5.16
C ILE A 127 5.98 3.77 5.64
N ILE A 128 5.82 3.87 6.96
CA ILE A 128 4.56 4.17 7.62
C ILE A 128 4.74 5.52 8.27
N GLN A 129 3.85 6.48 8.03
CA GLN A 129 3.96 7.81 8.62
C GLN A 129 2.59 8.45 8.80
N ARG A 130 2.53 9.49 9.63
CA ARG A 130 1.39 10.41 9.60
C ARG A 130 1.63 11.46 8.52
N ASP A 131 0.71 11.56 7.56
CA ASP A 131 0.78 12.59 6.53
C ASP A 131 0.39 13.98 7.07
N GLN A 132 0.47 15.01 6.23
CA GLN A 132 0.12 16.39 6.59
C GLN A 132 -1.36 16.59 6.99
N TYR A 133 -2.23 15.61 6.68
CA TYR A 133 -3.65 15.60 7.05
C TYR A 133 -3.93 14.67 8.25
N ASP A 134 -2.87 14.23 8.94
CA ASP A 134 -2.92 13.36 10.11
C ASP A 134 -3.58 11.99 9.83
N ARG A 135 -3.49 11.54 8.57
CA ARG A 135 -3.84 10.19 8.13
C ARG A 135 -2.65 9.27 8.31
N ILE A 136 -2.91 7.99 8.56
CA ILE A 136 -1.87 6.96 8.49
C ILE A 136 -1.60 6.68 7.01
N TYR A 137 -0.44 7.08 6.53
CA TYR A 137 0.06 6.78 5.20
C TYR A 137 1.01 5.60 5.26
N ILE A 138 0.87 4.68 4.30
CA ILE A 138 1.73 3.53 4.08
C ILE A 138 2.16 3.57 2.61
N GLY A 139 3.47 3.58 2.36
CA GLY A 139 4.04 3.38 1.04
C GLY A 139 4.98 2.18 1.06
N ILE A 140 4.87 1.28 0.08
CA ILE A 140 5.76 0.14 -0.10
C ILE A 140 6.20 0.08 -1.56
N TRP A 141 7.50 -0.06 -1.80
CA TRP A 141 8.09 -0.05 -3.14
C TRP A 141 9.20 -1.09 -3.29
N GLU A 142 9.48 -1.47 -4.53
CA GLU A 142 10.66 -2.28 -4.85
C GLU A 142 11.93 -1.51 -4.54
N ALA A 143 12.91 -2.18 -3.92
CA ALA A 143 14.11 -1.54 -3.40
C ALA A 143 14.98 -0.82 -4.45
N ASP A 144 14.77 -1.15 -5.74
CA ASP A 144 15.45 -0.63 -6.93
C ASP A 144 14.65 0.45 -7.69
N LEU A 145 13.53 0.93 -7.13
CA LEU A 145 12.70 1.95 -7.76
C LEU A 145 13.37 3.33 -7.80
N HIS A 146 14.40 3.56 -6.97
CA HIS A 146 15.10 4.83 -6.80
C HIS A 146 16.63 4.70 -6.93
#